data_AF-A0A835TA45-F1
#
_entry.id   AF-A0A835TA45-F1
#
_cell.length_a   1.000
_cell.length_b   1.000
_cell.length_c   1.000
_cell.angle_alpha   90.00
_cell.angle_beta   90.00
_cell.angle_gamma   90.00
#
_symmetry.space_group_name_H-M   'P 1'
#
loop_
_entity.id
_entity.type
_entity.pdbx_description
1 polymer ?
#
loop_
_entity_poly.entity_id
_entity_poly.type
_entity_poly.pdbx_seq_one_letter_code
_entity_poly.pdbx_strand_id
1 'polypeptide(L)'
;MTVEAVIAPAAAGASAAADASAAAAGCGGAKQHSSQAQATQRQHAPRQALPLTLSNSLPPRLPATFDLGDGSAPVPVPADVAPLFTPLTLTGAPKKASFALTNRIVYAPLTRMRATGTIPQPTAAVYYAQRAVRGTLVITEATNISAEGYGYLNSPGLYTAQQLEAWKPIVKAVHDKGAVFFCQLWHTGRASHNDLQPHGAPPISSSARPITSPEYTVYTPTGPKPYPTPRAATREDIKRIVREYAAAAVAAIEHAGFDGVEIHGANGYLIDQFIKDSVNDRTDEYGGSIENRCRFVLEVAEAVVAAVGADRVGIRLSPFTNFLDAADGTPYATHVFLTEQLNRLGLAYLHMVEPRMAGNEERATAESLLPFRAVWKGTFIAAGGFRPGSGAQAVASGHCDLVAYGRWYLANPDFHKRVLLCAPLNPYHRDTFYSGGMEGYIDYPTLDQLKEKEKGAETGHGAK
;
A
#
# COMPACT_ATOMS: atom_id res chain seq x y z
N MET A 1 -37.09 25.80 12.48
CA MET A 1 -36.87 25.29 13.85
C MET A 1 -35.61 24.46 13.82
N THR A 2 -34.55 25.05 14.32
CA THR A 2 -33.20 24.51 14.48
C THR A 2 -33.17 23.50 15.62
N VAL A 3 -32.47 22.38 15.46
CA VAL A 3 -31.95 21.59 16.58
C VAL A 3 -30.51 21.21 16.23
N GLU A 4 -29.59 21.92 16.85
CA GLU A 4 -28.18 21.55 16.95
C GLU A 4 -28.02 20.40 17.94
N ALA A 5 -27.17 19.42 17.62
CA ALA A 5 -26.70 18.44 18.59
C ALA A 5 -25.18 18.57 18.72
N VAL A 6 -24.76 19.13 19.85
CA VAL A 6 -23.38 19.25 20.31
C VAL A 6 -22.91 17.88 20.81
N ILE A 7 -21.77 17.39 20.31
CA ILE A 7 -21.07 16.24 20.90
C ILE A 7 -19.70 16.74 21.36
N ALA A 8 -19.46 16.68 22.68
CA ALA A 8 -18.17 16.96 23.31
C ALA A 8 -17.30 15.68 23.37
N PRO A 9 -15.96 15.77 23.32
CA PRO A 9 -15.07 14.61 23.35
C PRO A 9 -14.74 14.17 24.78
N ALA A 10 -14.72 12.86 25.02
CA ALA A 10 -14.25 12.25 26.26
C ALA A 10 -12.73 12.05 26.22
N ALA A 11 -12.05 12.56 27.26
CA ALA A 11 -10.62 12.41 27.48
C ALA A 11 -10.28 11.02 28.06
N ALA A 12 -9.27 10.36 27.51
CA ALA A 12 -8.66 9.17 28.09
C ALA A 12 -7.46 9.59 28.95
N GLY A 13 -7.57 9.36 30.26
CA GLY A 13 -6.50 9.58 31.24
C GLY A 13 -5.48 8.45 31.21
N ALA A 14 -4.20 8.82 31.18
CA ALA A 14 -3.07 7.93 31.41
C ALA A 14 -2.89 7.62 32.89
N SER A 15 -2.48 6.38 33.21
CA SER A 15 -1.88 6.03 34.48
C SER A 15 -0.73 5.06 34.22
N ALA A 16 0.46 5.52 34.58
CA ALA A 16 1.66 4.71 34.73
C ALA A 16 1.83 4.36 36.21
N ALA A 17 2.22 3.12 36.52
CA ALA A 17 2.98 2.79 37.71
C ALA A 17 3.73 1.48 37.50
N ALA A 18 5.02 1.52 37.80
CA ALA A 18 5.95 0.41 37.83
C ALA A 18 5.72 -0.50 39.05
N ASP A 19 6.15 -1.76 38.99
CA ASP A 19 7.16 -2.21 39.95
C ASP A 19 7.87 -3.50 39.53
N ALA A 20 9.12 -3.59 39.97
CA ALA A 20 10.07 -4.66 39.72
C ALA A 20 9.99 -5.78 40.75
N SER A 21 10.35 -7.01 40.37
CA SER A 21 11.14 -7.87 41.26
C SER A 21 11.91 -8.92 40.45
N ALA A 22 13.22 -8.94 40.64
CA ALA A 22 14.12 -10.00 40.24
C ALA A 22 14.54 -10.75 41.50
N ALA A 23 14.61 -12.08 41.43
CA ALA A 23 15.45 -12.89 42.31
C ALA A 23 15.81 -14.21 41.63
N ALA A 24 17.10 -14.51 41.65
CA ALA A 24 17.77 -15.60 40.98
C ALA A 24 18.00 -16.82 41.91
N ALA A 25 18.48 -17.89 41.26
CA ALA A 25 19.43 -18.90 41.73
C ALA A 25 18.89 -20.30 42.08
N GLY A 26 19.58 -21.32 41.53
CA GLY A 26 19.52 -22.70 42.04
C GLY A 26 19.93 -23.78 41.04
N CYS A 27 21.24 -24.01 40.90
CA CYS A 27 21.85 -25.11 40.15
C CYS A 27 21.52 -26.51 40.70
N GLY A 28 21.57 -27.53 39.84
CA GLY A 28 21.72 -28.93 40.22
C GLY A 28 21.85 -29.86 39.02
N GLY A 29 23.07 -30.29 38.70
CA GLY A 29 23.36 -31.22 37.61
C GLY A 29 23.45 -32.69 38.06
N ALA A 30 23.26 -33.63 37.13
CA ALA A 30 23.83 -34.98 37.21
C ALA A 30 23.87 -35.69 35.82
N LYS A 31 25.11 -35.93 35.40
CA LYS A 31 25.74 -37.00 34.58
C LYS A 31 24.93 -38.03 33.77
N GLN A 32 25.29 -38.07 32.48
CA GLN A 32 25.75 -39.20 31.63
C GLN A 32 24.91 -40.48 31.51
N HIS A 33 24.53 -40.81 30.26
CA HIS A 33 24.88 -42.10 29.64
C HIS A 33 25.00 -41.98 28.11
N SER A 34 26.09 -42.53 27.60
CA SER A 34 26.49 -42.65 26.20
C SER A 34 25.71 -43.75 25.46
N SER A 35 25.26 -43.48 24.24
CA SER A 35 25.25 -44.51 23.20
C SER A 35 25.55 -43.86 21.85
N GLN A 36 26.62 -44.33 21.22
CA GLN A 36 27.05 -43.94 19.88
C GLN A 36 26.17 -44.67 18.87
N ALA A 37 25.49 -43.93 18.00
CA ALA A 37 24.96 -44.44 16.75
C ALA A 37 25.60 -43.63 15.62
N GLN A 38 26.45 -44.29 14.84
CA GLN A 38 27.09 -43.73 13.65
C GLN A 38 26.01 -43.47 12.59
N ALA A 39 25.75 -42.19 12.30
CA ALA A 39 25.03 -41.77 11.11
C ALA A 39 25.99 -40.94 10.24
N THR A 40 26.29 -41.48 9.06
CA THR A 40 27.12 -40.88 8.02
C THR A 40 26.66 -39.47 7.66
N GLN A 41 27.42 -38.45 8.07
CA GLN A 41 27.31 -37.08 7.56
C GLN A 41 27.76 -37.03 6.10
N ARG A 42 26.80 -36.92 5.16
CA ARG A 42 27.10 -36.35 3.85
C ARG A 42 27.24 -34.84 4.03
N GLN A 43 28.47 -34.34 3.90
CA GLN A 43 28.75 -32.90 3.86
C GLN A 43 28.05 -32.30 2.63
N HIS A 44 26.98 -31.53 2.85
CA HIS A 44 26.49 -30.61 1.83
C HIS A 44 27.40 -29.40 1.79
N ALA A 45 28.19 -29.30 0.72
CA ALA A 45 28.94 -28.09 0.40
C ALA A 45 27.99 -26.88 0.32
N PRO A 46 28.40 -25.69 0.83
CA PRO A 46 27.59 -24.50 0.71
C PRO A 46 27.44 -24.15 -0.78
N ARG A 47 26.20 -24.06 -1.27
CA ARG A 47 25.91 -23.51 -2.59
C ARG A 47 26.44 -22.08 -2.62
N GLN A 48 27.48 -21.84 -3.42
CA GLN A 48 27.97 -20.50 -3.73
C GLN A 48 26.79 -19.66 -4.24
N ALA A 49 26.61 -18.48 -3.66
CA ALA A 49 25.69 -17.48 -4.17
C ALA A 49 26.12 -17.14 -5.60
N LEU A 50 25.25 -17.43 -6.57
CA LEU A 50 25.44 -16.97 -7.94
C LEU A 50 25.43 -15.44 -7.91
N PRO A 51 26.46 -14.75 -8.42
CA PRO A 51 26.43 -13.30 -8.50
C PRO A 51 25.30 -12.91 -9.45
N LEU A 52 24.36 -12.10 -8.95
CA LEU A 52 23.36 -11.44 -9.79
C LEU A 52 24.13 -10.55 -10.77
N THR A 53 24.25 -10.99 -12.03
CA THR A 53 24.75 -10.15 -13.10
C THR A 53 23.71 -9.09 -13.38
N LEU A 54 23.86 -7.93 -12.76
CA LEU A 54 23.14 -6.71 -13.09
C LEU A 54 23.42 -6.37 -14.56
N SER A 55 22.38 -6.03 -15.30
CA SER A 55 22.41 -5.60 -16.69
C SER A 55 23.54 -4.58 -16.95
N ASN A 56 24.34 -4.81 -18.01
CA ASN A 56 25.45 -3.95 -18.49
C ASN A 56 25.00 -2.59 -19.06
N SER A 57 23.84 -2.07 -18.65
CA SER A 57 23.43 -0.70 -19.00
C SER A 57 24.23 0.31 -18.19
N LEU A 58 24.80 1.33 -18.86
CA LEU A 58 25.38 2.49 -18.19
C LEU A 58 24.41 3.01 -17.13
N PRO A 59 24.88 3.33 -15.90
CA PRO A 59 24.01 3.87 -14.87
C PRO A 59 23.34 5.15 -15.40
N PRO A 60 22.03 5.34 -15.13
CA PRO A 60 21.32 6.52 -15.61
C PRO A 60 22.03 7.78 -15.11
N ARG A 61 22.23 8.74 -16.02
CA ARG A 61 22.85 10.02 -15.66
C ARG A 61 22.00 10.69 -14.59
N LEU A 62 22.61 10.95 -13.44
CA LEU A 62 21.94 11.64 -12.34
C LEU A 62 21.61 13.09 -12.76
N PRO A 63 20.40 13.59 -12.46
CA PRO A 63 20.04 14.98 -12.75
C PRO A 63 20.82 15.93 -11.86
N ALA A 64 21.23 17.08 -12.41
CA ALA A 64 21.85 18.15 -11.63
C ALA A 64 20.81 19.07 -10.94
N THR A 65 19.65 19.23 -11.59
CA THR A 65 18.52 20.02 -11.09
C THR A 65 17.21 19.28 -11.33
N PHE A 66 16.17 19.64 -10.57
CA PHE A 66 14.83 19.08 -10.67
C PHE A 66 13.78 20.19 -10.73
N ASP A 67 12.86 20.08 -11.68
CA ASP A 67 11.73 21.00 -11.84
C ASP A 67 10.53 20.48 -11.03
N LEU A 68 10.12 21.25 -10.02
CA LEU A 68 8.98 20.91 -9.15
C LEU A 68 7.61 21.10 -9.83
N GLY A 69 7.56 21.75 -10.99
CA GLY A 69 6.32 22.01 -11.72
C GLY A 69 5.39 23.02 -11.04
N ASP A 70 5.90 23.80 -10.09
CA ASP A 70 5.17 24.86 -9.37
C ASP A 70 5.46 26.28 -9.90
N GLY A 71 6.18 26.38 -11.03
CA GLY A 71 6.60 27.63 -11.64
C GLY A 71 7.87 28.24 -11.01
N SER A 72 8.44 27.62 -9.97
CA SER A 72 9.73 28.03 -9.42
C SER A 72 10.90 27.58 -10.30
N ALA A 73 12.08 28.15 -10.07
CA ALA A 73 13.30 27.75 -10.77
C ALA A 73 13.69 26.30 -10.39
N PRO A 74 14.27 25.51 -11.31
CA PRO A 74 14.75 24.17 -11.01
C PRO A 74 15.70 24.14 -9.80
N VAL A 75 15.46 23.20 -8.89
CA VAL A 75 16.18 23.08 -7.62
C VAL A 75 17.37 22.13 -7.80
N PRO A 76 18.58 22.44 -7.29
CA PRO A 76 19.71 21.51 -7.30
C PRO A 76 19.36 20.18 -6.64
N VAL A 77 19.84 19.07 -7.22
CA VAL A 77 19.61 17.72 -6.69
C VAL A 77 20.83 17.29 -5.87
N PRO A 78 20.70 17.09 -4.55
CA PRO A 78 21.81 16.60 -3.72
C PRO A 78 22.21 15.16 -4.09
N ALA A 79 23.50 14.85 -4.03
CA ALA A 79 24.05 13.58 -4.51
C ALA A 79 23.53 12.35 -3.75
N ASP A 80 23.24 12.49 -2.45
CA ASP A 80 22.76 11.42 -1.57
C ASP A 80 21.31 11.01 -1.88
N VAL A 81 20.50 11.90 -2.45
CA VAL A 81 19.12 11.62 -2.86
C VAL A 81 18.93 11.58 -4.38
N ALA A 82 19.96 11.88 -5.17
CA ALA A 82 19.91 11.93 -6.63
C ALA A 82 19.29 10.69 -7.31
N PRO A 83 19.50 9.45 -6.84
CA PRO A 83 18.81 8.27 -7.39
C PRO A 83 17.29 8.41 -7.41
N LEU A 84 16.70 9.05 -6.39
CA LEU A 84 15.25 9.27 -6.30
C LEU A 84 14.71 10.24 -7.36
N PHE A 85 15.54 11.06 -7.99
CA PHE A 85 15.12 12.04 -8.99
C PHE A 85 15.49 11.62 -10.41
N THR A 86 15.97 10.39 -10.60
CA THR A 86 16.20 9.86 -11.94
C THR A 86 14.88 9.50 -12.63
N PRO A 87 14.71 9.82 -13.93
CA PRO A 87 13.50 9.47 -14.64
C PRO A 87 13.36 7.95 -14.85
N LEU A 88 12.12 7.51 -15.07
CA LEU A 88 11.74 6.15 -15.44
C LEU A 88 10.55 6.19 -16.39
N THR A 89 10.52 5.34 -17.41
CA THR A 89 9.30 5.11 -18.20
C THR A 89 8.56 3.91 -17.64
N LEU A 90 7.38 4.14 -17.08
CA LEU A 90 6.48 3.08 -16.63
C LEU A 90 5.78 2.49 -17.85
N THR A 91 5.88 1.18 -18.04
CA THR A 91 5.30 0.47 -19.18
C THR A 91 5.11 -1.01 -18.86
N GLY A 92 4.25 -1.67 -19.62
CA GLY A 92 4.00 -3.11 -19.57
C GLY A 92 4.22 -3.78 -20.92
N ALA A 93 3.92 -5.07 -21.02
CA ALA A 93 4.02 -5.87 -22.23
C ALA A 93 2.73 -6.66 -22.48
N PRO A 94 2.15 -6.61 -23.70
CA PRO A 94 2.56 -5.79 -24.84
C PRO A 94 2.31 -4.29 -24.60
N LYS A 95 3.19 -3.43 -25.13
CA LYS A 95 3.15 -1.98 -24.91
C LYS A 95 1.97 -1.33 -25.66
N LYS A 96 0.99 -0.76 -24.94
CA LYS A 96 -0.08 0.09 -25.51
C LYS A 96 0.01 1.55 -25.06
N ALA A 97 0.48 1.80 -23.85
CA ALA A 97 0.80 3.11 -23.30
C ALA A 97 2.14 3.07 -22.55
N SER A 98 2.63 4.26 -22.24
CA SER A 98 3.85 4.47 -21.46
C SER A 98 3.74 5.78 -20.71
N PHE A 99 4.08 5.76 -19.43
CA PHE A 99 4.03 6.96 -18.58
C PHE A 99 5.44 7.40 -18.24
N ALA A 100 5.81 8.61 -18.65
CA ALA A 100 7.13 9.18 -18.36
C ALA A 100 7.13 9.73 -16.93
N LEU A 101 7.80 9.03 -16.02
CA LEU A 101 8.06 9.50 -14.67
C LEU A 101 9.35 10.33 -14.66
N THR A 102 9.31 11.46 -13.97
CA THR A 102 10.48 12.36 -13.81
C THR A 102 11.35 11.97 -12.62
N ASN A 103 10.83 11.13 -11.73
CA ASN A 103 11.46 10.73 -10.48
C ASN A 103 11.04 9.30 -10.10
N ARG A 104 11.66 8.78 -9.04
CA ARG A 104 11.46 7.43 -8.48
C ARG A 104 10.64 7.42 -7.19
N ILE A 105 10.00 8.54 -6.85
CA ILE A 105 9.18 8.70 -5.66
C ILE A 105 7.74 8.40 -6.05
N VAL A 106 7.06 7.59 -5.23
CA VAL A 106 5.65 7.23 -5.42
C VAL A 106 4.86 7.64 -4.20
N TYR A 107 3.71 8.28 -4.42
CA TYR A 107 2.73 8.48 -3.36
C TYR A 107 1.96 7.18 -3.14
N ALA A 108 2.17 6.55 -1.98
CA ALA A 108 1.59 5.26 -1.67
C ALA A 108 0.05 5.32 -1.52
N PRO A 109 -0.66 4.20 -1.72
CA PRO A 109 -2.09 4.12 -1.46
C PRO A 109 -2.39 4.23 0.04
N LEU A 110 -3.20 5.21 0.44
CA LEU A 110 -3.50 5.51 1.85
C LEU A 110 -4.99 5.80 2.05
N THR A 111 -5.74 4.83 2.57
CA THR A 111 -7.14 5.02 2.99
C THR A 111 -7.29 6.17 3.98
N ARG A 112 -8.17 7.13 3.67
CA ARG A 112 -8.39 8.32 4.51
C ARG A 112 -9.79 8.43 5.11
N MET A 113 -10.72 7.57 4.70
CA MET A 113 -12.10 7.50 5.24
C MET A 113 -12.82 8.87 5.19
N ARG A 114 -12.65 9.61 4.09
CA ARG A 114 -13.17 10.98 3.90
C ARG A 114 -14.17 11.13 2.75
N ALA A 115 -14.69 10.01 2.22
CA ALA A 115 -15.87 10.04 1.37
C ALA A 115 -17.13 10.36 2.20
N THR A 116 -18.20 10.81 1.55
CA THR A 116 -19.54 10.79 2.16
C THR A 116 -20.21 9.49 1.74
N GLY A 117 -20.32 8.54 2.67
CA GLY A 117 -20.66 7.16 2.32
C GLY A 117 -19.56 6.59 1.42
N THR A 118 -19.85 6.33 0.15
CA THR A 118 -18.85 5.84 -0.82
C THR A 118 -18.52 6.87 -1.91
N ILE A 119 -19.02 8.10 -1.80
CA ILE A 119 -18.83 9.15 -2.82
C ILE A 119 -17.64 10.03 -2.42
N PRO A 120 -16.55 10.04 -3.22
CA PRO A 120 -15.42 10.96 -3.00
C PRO A 120 -15.88 12.42 -2.87
N GLN A 121 -15.21 13.18 -2.02
CA GLN A 121 -15.56 14.58 -1.77
C GLN A 121 -14.61 15.54 -2.52
N PRO A 122 -15.03 16.77 -2.87
CA PRO A 122 -14.19 17.74 -3.57
C PRO A 122 -12.84 18.03 -2.89
N THR A 123 -12.77 17.88 -1.56
CA THR A 123 -11.54 18.06 -0.78
C THR A 123 -10.45 17.05 -1.13
N ALA A 124 -10.81 15.90 -1.70
CA ALA A 124 -9.84 14.94 -2.23
C ALA A 124 -9.07 15.51 -3.44
N ALA A 125 -9.68 16.39 -4.24
CA ALA A 125 -8.97 17.05 -5.34
C ALA A 125 -7.81 17.91 -4.81
N VAL A 126 -8.06 18.68 -3.73
CA VAL A 126 -7.03 19.46 -3.04
C VAL A 126 -5.97 18.54 -2.45
N TYR A 127 -6.39 17.47 -1.77
CA TYR A 127 -5.50 16.52 -1.12
C TYR A 127 -4.50 15.86 -2.06
N TYR A 128 -4.96 15.33 -3.19
CA TYR A 128 -4.09 14.69 -4.17
C TYR A 128 -3.29 15.72 -4.95
N ALA A 129 -3.87 16.86 -5.34
CA ALA A 129 -3.14 17.92 -6.06
C ALA A 129 -1.99 18.51 -5.24
N GLN A 130 -2.15 18.63 -3.91
CA GLN A 130 -1.07 19.05 -3.01
C GLN A 130 0.15 18.11 -3.05
N ARG A 131 -0.06 16.83 -3.36
CA ARG A 131 0.98 15.79 -3.38
C ARG A 131 1.40 15.41 -4.80
N ALA A 132 0.78 16.00 -5.81
CA ALA A 132 1.10 15.74 -7.21
C ALA A 132 2.22 16.68 -7.68
N VAL A 133 3.27 16.08 -8.22
CA VAL A 133 4.39 16.77 -8.89
C VAL A 133 4.52 16.15 -10.28
N ARG A 134 4.93 16.97 -11.26
CA ARG A 134 5.05 16.55 -12.65
C ARG A 134 5.85 15.26 -12.77
N GLY A 135 5.25 14.22 -13.36
CA GLY A 135 5.86 12.91 -13.56
C GLY A 135 6.06 12.07 -12.30
N THR A 136 5.42 12.41 -11.18
CA THR A 136 5.32 11.54 -10.00
C THR A 136 4.16 10.56 -10.20
N LEU A 137 4.36 9.29 -9.84
CA LEU A 137 3.27 8.32 -9.74
C LEU A 137 2.54 8.51 -8.41
N VAL A 138 1.24 8.76 -8.49
CA VAL A 138 0.31 8.83 -7.37
C VAL A 138 -0.61 7.63 -7.43
N ILE A 139 -0.80 6.94 -6.32
CA ILE A 139 -1.75 5.84 -6.21
C ILE A 139 -2.84 6.29 -5.23
N THR A 140 -4.11 6.16 -5.62
CA THR A 140 -5.25 6.56 -4.78
C THR A 140 -5.27 5.76 -3.47
N GLU A 141 -6.04 6.25 -2.52
CA GLU A 141 -6.59 5.36 -1.51
C GLU A 141 -7.30 4.14 -2.11
N ALA A 142 -7.35 3.06 -1.34
CA ALA A 142 -8.04 1.84 -1.72
C ALA A 142 -9.52 2.15 -2.02
N THR A 143 -9.98 1.82 -3.23
CA THR A 143 -11.29 2.22 -3.74
C THR A 143 -12.12 0.98 -4.09
N ASN A 144 -13.31 0.89 -3.52
CA ASN A 144 -14.15 -0.30 -3.58
C ASN A 144 -14.67 -0.56 -5.00
N ILE A 145 -14.48 -1.79 -5.49
CA ILE A 145 -14.91 -2.20 -6.85
C ILE A 145 -16.39 -2.55 -6.97
N SER A 146 -17.04 -2.82 -5.83
CA SER A 146 -18.45 -3.22 -5.76
C SER A 146 -19.00 -2.95 -4.37
N ALA A 147 -20.32 -3.06 -4.22
CA ALA A 147 -20.98 -2.89 -2.92
C ALA A 147 -20.58 -3.99 -1.91
N GLU A 148 -20.37 -5.23 -2.36
CA GLU A 148 -19.90 -6.36 -1.51
C GLU A 148 -18.44 -6.18 -1.06
N GLY A 149 -17.63 -5.46 -1.88
CA GLY A 149 -16.25 -5.14 -1.56
C GLY A 149 -16.04 -4.19 -0.38
N TYR A 150 -17.11 -3.52 0.08
CA TYR A 150 -17.06 -2.48 1.11
C TYR A 150 -16.84 -3.03 2.53
N GLY A 151 -15.89 -2.47 3.27
CA GLY A 151 -15.60 -2.89 4.64
C GLY A 151 -15.16 -1.78 5.61
N TYR A 152 -14.99 -0.56 5.11
CA TYR A 152 -14.56 0.59 5.91
C TYR A 152 -15.45 1.78 5.63
N LEU A 153 -16.03 2.35 6.68
CA LEU A 153 -16.86 3.55 6.57
C LEU A 153 -16.13 4.67 5.82
N ASN A 154 -16.84 5.37 4.97
CA ASN A 154 -16.33 6.53 4.24
C ASN A 154 -15.13 6.23 3.33
N SER A 155 -14.92 4.97 2.96
CA SER A 155 -14.00 4.59 1.87
C SER A 155 -14.69 4.76 0.52
N PRO A 156 -14.01 5.32 -0.49
CA PRO A 156 -14.65 5.64 -1.76
C PRO A 156 -14.94 4.39 -2.59
N GLY A 157 -15.94 4.46 -3.47
CA GLY A 157 -16.25 3.43 -4.47
C GLY A 157 -15.98 3.92 -5.89
N LEU A 158 -16.08 2.99 -6.85
CA LEU A 158 -16.01 3.29 -8.29
C LEU A 158 -17.00 2.48 -9.15
N TYR A 159 -18.12 2.06 -8.57
CA TYR A 159 -19.11 1.16 -9.18
C TYR A 159 -20.49 1.81 -9.42
N THR A 160 -20.66 3.09 -9.07
CA THR A 160 -21.87 3.86 -9.41
C THR A 160 -21.52 5.08 -10.26
N ALA A 161 -22.47 5.53 -11.08
CA ALA A 161 -22.29 6.73 -11.88
C ALA A 161 -21.93 7.96 -11.02
N GLN A 162 -22.57 8.13 -9.87
CA GLN A 162 -22.29 9.25 -8.97
C GLN A 162 -20.86 9.22 -8.41
N GLN A 163 -20.34 8.03 -8.08
CA GLN A 163 -18.95 7.88 -7.64
C GLN A 163 -17.98 8.24 -8.76
N LEU A 164 -18.23 7.77 -9.98
CA LEU A 164 -17.38 8.04 -11.14
C LEU A 164 -17.34 9.52 -11.51
N GLU A 165 -18.50 10.21 -11.50
CA GLU A 165 -18.54 11.66 -11.71
C GLU A 165 -17.79 12.44 -10.63
N ALA A 166 -17.83 11.97 -9.37
CA ALA A 166 -17.10 12.60 -8.27
C ALA A 166 -15.58 12.42 -8.38
N TRP A 167 -15.10 11.34 -9.01
CA TRP A 167 -13.66 11.12 -9.25
C TRP A 167 -13.08 12.03 -10.34
N LYS A 168 -13.83 12.37 -11.39
CA LYS A 168 -13.33 13.20 -12.51
C LYS A 168 -12.62 14.49 -12.09
N PRO A 169 -13.19 15.38 -11.24
CA PRO A 169 -12.48 16.59 -10.84
C PRO A 169 -11.23 16.31 -9.99
N ILE A 170 -11.19 15.20 -9.26
CA ILE A 170 -10.03 14.77 -8.46
C ILE A 170 -8.90 14.33 -9.39
N VAL A 171 -9.23 13.49 -10.38
CA VAL A 171 -8.28 13.05 -11.41
C VAL A 171 -7.74 14.24 -12.19
N LYS A 172 -8.62 15.14 -12.64
CA LYS A 172 -8.22 16.36 -13.33
C LYS A 172 -7.24 17.19 -12.49
N ALA A 173 -7.48 17.37 -11.19
CA ALA A 173 -6.60 18.16 -10.33
C ALA A 173 -5.19 17.57 -10.20
N VAL A 174 -5.04 16.25 -10.31
CA VAL A 174 -3.74 15.56 -10.35
C VAL A 174 -3.08 15.70 -11.72
N HIS A 175 -3.85 15.58 -12.81
CA HIS A 175 -3.37 15.79 -14.17
C HIS A 175 -2.94 17.24 -14.44
N ASP A 176 -3.63 18.22 -13.86
CA ASP A 176 -3.25 19.64 -13.93
C ASP A 176 -1.86 19.90 -13.30
N LYS A 177 -1.39 19.01 -12.42
CA LYS A 177 -0.02 19.00 -11.85
C LYS A 177 0.97 18.19 -12.68
N GLY A 178 0.53 17.55 -13.77
CA GLY A 178 1.33 16.71 -14.65
C GLY A 178 1.76 15.38 -14.03
N ALA A 179 1.11 14.93 -12.96
CA ALA A 179 1.38 13.64 -12.32
C ALA A 179 0.61 12.50 -12.99
N VAL A 180 1.07 11.27 -12.76
CA VAL A 180 0.42 10.04 -13.24
C VAL A 180 -0.41 9.47 -12.10
N PHE A 181 -1.68 9.15 -12.32
CA PHE A 181 -2.61 8.79 -11.24
C PHE A 181 -3.25 7.42 -11.48
N PHE A 182 -2.94 6.48 -10.59
CA PHE A 182 -3.48 5.11 -10.64
C PHE A 182 -4.52 4.90 -9.54
N CYS A 183 -5.66 4.29 -9.88
CA CYS A 183 -6.69 3.92 -8.92
C CYS A 183 -6.42 2.54 -8.32
N GLN A 184 -6.33 2.44 -6.99
CA GLN A 184 -6.18 1.15 -6.32
C GLN A 184 -7.53 0.44 -6.15
N LEU A 185 -7.71 -0.70 -6.84
CA LEU A 185 -8.92 -1.51 -6.85
C LEU A 185 -9.00 -2.42 -5.63
N TRP A 186 -10.10 -2.31 -4.88
CA TRP A 186 -10.21 -2.93 -3.56
C TRP A 186 -11.49 -3.75 -3.36
N HIS A 187 -11.31 -4.92 -2.74
CA HIS A 187 -12.36 -5.74 -2.16
C HIS A 187 -11.89 -6.23 -0.79
N THR A 188 -12.56 -5.84 0.28
CA THR A 188 -12.11 -6.09 1.67
C THR A 188 -12.23 -7.54 2.10
N GLY A 189 -13.17 -8.30 1.53
CA GLY A 189 -13.38 -9.70 1.86
C GLY A 189 -13.89 -9.84 3.30
N ARG A 190 -13.31 -10.74 4.10
CA ARG A 190 -13.72 -10.91 5.52
C ARG A 190 -13.44 -9.71 6.43
N ALA A 191 -12.67 -8.72 5.95
CA ALA A 191 -12.42 -7.47 6.67
C ALA A 191 -13.60 -6.50 6.51
N SER A 192 -14.81 -6.95 6.85
CA SER A 192 -16.06 -6.20 6.77
C SER A 192 -17.05 -6.69 7.84
N HIS A 193 -18.29 -6.21 7.82
CA HIS A 193 -19.35 -6.58 8.76
C HIS A 193 -20.71 -6.63 8.06
N ASN A 194 -21.65 -7.45 8.55
CA ASN A 194 -23.02 -7.53 8.02
C ASN A 194 -23.69 -6.15 7.87
N ASP A 195 -23.56 -5.28 8.87
CA ASP A 195 -24.00 -3.87 8.85
C ASP A 195 -23.50 -3.03 7.65
N LEU A 196 -22.42 -3.45 6.98
CA LEU A 196 -21.82 -2.78 5.83
C LEU A 196 -22.19 -3.47 4.51
N GLN A 197 -22.71 -4.69 4.57
CA GLN A 197 -22.96 -5.53 3.41
C GLN A 197 -24.38 -5.35 2.86
N PRO A 198 -24.57 -5.48 1.53
CA PRO A 198 -25.89 -5.46 0.92
C PRO A 198 -26.82 -6.46 1.61
N HIS A 199 -28.01 -5.99 2.00
CA HIS A 199 -29.04 -6.80 2.66
C HIS A 199 -28.60 -7.47 3.98
N GLY A 200 -27.53 -6.98 4.63
CA GLY A 200 -27.04 -7.58 5.88
C GLY A 200 -26.35 -8.93 5.69
N ALA A 201 -25.93 -9.26 4.46
CA ALA A 201 -25.27 -10.52 4.16
C ALA A 201 -23.94 -10.67 4.93
N PRO A 202 -23.51 -11.91 5.25
CA PRO A 202 -22.17 -12.12 5.77
C PRO A 202 -21.11 -11.69 4.75
N PRO A 203 -20.01 -11.03 5.17
CA PRO A 203 -18.88 -10.74 4.28
C PRO A 203 -18.33 -12.00 3.62
N ILE A 204 -17.79 -11.87 2.41
CA ILE A 204 -17.25 -13.00 1.65
C ILE A 204 -15.74 -13.18 1.87
N SER A 205 -15.25 -14.42 1.82
CA SER A 205 -13.81 -14.73 1.87
C SER A 205 -13.48 -16.01 1.12
N SER A 206 -12.21 -16.41 1.12
CA SER A 206 -11.79 -17.73 0.61
C SER A 206 -12.40 -18.88 1.43
N SER A 207 -12.59 -18.67 2.73
CA SER A 207 -13.15 -19.65 3.69
C SER A 207 -14.16 -19.03 4.66
N ALA A 208 -14.61 -19.80 5.66
CA ALA A 208 -15.45 -19.32 6.76
C ALA A 208 -14.62 -18.90 8.00
N ARG A 209 -13.31 -18.70 7.88
CA ARG A 209 -12.46 -18.33 9.04
C ARG A 209 -12.61 -16.84 9.36
N PRO A 210 -13.07 -16.44 10.56
CA PRO A 210 -13.15 -15.04 10.96
C PRO A 210 -11.76 -14.46 11.25
N ILE A 211 -11.72 -13.12 11.39
CA ILE A 211 -10.64 -12.41 12.07
C ILE A 211 -10.95 -12.49 13.56
N THR A 212 -10.00 -12.96 14.36
CA THR A 212 -10.18 -13.31 15.78
C THR A 212 -9.26 -12.54 16.72
N SER A 213 -8.16 -11.99 16.23
CA SER A 213 -7.22 -11.28 17.11
C SER A 213 -7.88 -10.02 17.71
N PRO A 214 -7.77 -9.82 19.04
CA PRO A 214 -8.58 -8.85 19.79
C PRO A 214 -8.25 -7.38 19.47
N GLU A 215 -7.08 -7.10 18.89
CA GLU A 215 -6.69 -5.78 18.43
C GLU A 215 -7.46 -5.31 17.18
N TYR A 216 -8.10 -6.23 16.45
CA TYR A 216 -8.86 -5.90 15.25
C TYR A 216 -10.34 -5.74 15.58
N THR A 217 -10.92 -4.65 15.10
CA THR A 217 -12.34 -4.33 15.27
C THR A 217 -12.81 -3.59 14.03
N VAL A 218 -14.02 -3.93 13.57
CA VAL A 218 -14.65 -3.25 12.43
C VAL A 218 -15.52 -2.12 12.93
N TYR A 219 -15.35 -0.94 12.34
CA TYR A 219 -16.19 0.22 12.64
C TYR A 219 -17.42 0.21 11.74
N THR A 220 -18.60 0.10 12.36
CA THR A 220 -19.90 0.07 11.68
C THR A 220 -20.68 1.37 11.93
N PRO A 221 -21.77 1.65 11.20
CA PRO A 221 -22.62 2.82 11.49
C PRO A 221 -23.19 2.83 12.92
N THR A 222 -23.22 1.67 13.58
CA THR A 222 -23.71 1.51 14.96
C THR A 222 -22.58 1.37 15.98
N GLY A 223 -21.34 1.67 15.59
CA GLY A 223 -20.15 1.63 16.44
C GLY A 223 -19.19 0.47 16.12
N PRO A 224 -18.08 0.38 16.88
CA PRO A 224 -17.12 -0.71 16.75
C PRO A 224 -17.75 -2.06 17.11
N LYS A 225 -17.50 -3.08 16.28
CA LYS A 225 -17.97 -4.46 16.47
C LYS A 225 -16.87 -5.48 16.16
N PRO A 226 -16.94 -6.70 16.72
CA PRO A 226 -16.09 -7.81 16.28
C PRO A 226 -16.35 -8.16 14.81
N TYR A 227 -15.35 -8.73 14.14
CA TYR A 227 -15.55 -9.29 12.80
C TYR A 227 -16.46 -10.53 12.86
N PRO A 228 -17.49 -10.63 12.00
CA PRO A 228 -18.37 -11.80 11.96
C PRO A 228 -17.68 -12.96 11.24
N THR A 229 -18.24 -14.16 11.38
CA THR A 229 -17.88 -15.30 10.53
C THR A 229 -18.21 -14.98 9.06
N PRO A 230 -17.22 -14.97 8.14
CA PRO A 230 -17.48 -14.73 6.74
C PRO A 230 -18.12 -15.96 6.08
N ARG A 231 -18.69 -15.77 4.90
CA ARG A 231 -19.13 -16.85 4.02
C ARG A 231 -18.02 -17.19 3.04
N ALA A 232 -17.72 -18.48 2.89
CA ALA A 232 -16.81 -18.95 1.85
C ALA A 232 -17.40 -18.67 0.45
N ALA A 233 -16.59 -18.11 -0.44
CA ALA A 233 -16.98 -17.83 -1.81
C ALA A 233 -17.28 -19.12 -2.58
N THR A 234 -18.37 -19.12 -3.36
CA THR A 234 -18.61 -20.18 -4.34
C THR A 234 -17.78 -19.95 -5.60
N ARG A 235 -17.78 -20.91 -6.52
CA ARG A 235 -17.13 -20.75 -7.84
C ARG A 235 -17.78 -19.63 -8.65
N GLU A 236 -19.09 -19.48 -8.52
CA GLU A 236 -19.89 -18.44 -9.16
C GLU A 236 -19.55 -17.06 -8.59
N ASP A 237 -19.37 -16.95 -7.27
CA ASP A 237 -18.88 -15.73 -6.62
C ASP A 237 -17.52 -15.34 -7.15
N ILE A 238 -16.56 -16.28 -7.19
CA ILE A 238 -15.21 -16.02 -7.68
C ILE A 238 -15.25 -15.48 -9.12
N LYS A 239 -15.98 -16.16 -10.01
CA LYS A 239 -16.15 -15.72 -11.40
C LYS A 239 -16.79 -14.33 -11.50
N ARG A 240 -17.77 -14.03 -10.65
CA ARG A 240 -18.42 -12.71 -10.61
C ARG A 240 -17.44 -11.64 -10.15
N ILE A 241 -16.71 -11.86 -9.07
CA ILE A 241 -15.76 -10.90 -8.52
C ILE A 241 -14.63 -10.62 -9.51
N VAL A 242 -14.13 -11.62 -10.23
CA VAL A 242 -13.16 -11.41 -11.33
C VAL A 242 -13.71 -10.44 -12.38
N ARG A 243 -14.98 -10.57 -12.77
CA ARG A 243 -15.63 -9.62 -13.69
C ARG A 243 -15.81 -8.23 -13.07
N GLU A 244 -16.11 -8.14 -11.78
CA GLU A 244 -16.22 -6.86 -11.06
C GLU A 244 -14.88 -6.11 -11.05
N TYR A 245 -13.75 -6.79 -10.82
CA TYR A 245 -12.42 -6.17 -10.92
C TYR A 245 -12.14 -5.62 -12.33
N ALA A 246 -12.46 -6.39 -13.37
CA ALA A 246 -12.28 -5.94 -14.76
C ALA A 246 -13.19 -4.74 -15.10
N ALA A 247 -14.46 -4.78 -14.71
CA ALA A 247 -15.41 -3.69 -14.92
C ALA A 247 -15.01 -2.42 -14.16
N ALA A 248 -14.53 -2.58 -12.91
CA ALA A 248 -14.01 -1.48 -12.11
C ALA A 248 -12.76 -0.86 -12.77
N ALA A 249 -11.85 -1.68 -13.34
CA ALA A 249 -10.69 -1.17 -14.06
C ALA A 249 -11.09 -0.32 -15.27
N VAL A 250 -12.05 -0.79 -16.07
CA VAL A 250 -12.62 -0.02 -17.20
C VAL A 250 -13.24 1.28 -16.69
N ALA A 251 -14.06 1.22 -15.63
CA ALA A 251 -14.72 2.40 -15.10
C ALA A 251 -13.74 3.45 -14.56
N ALA A 252 -12.67 3.03 -13.88
CA ALA A 252 -11.63 3.92 -13.42
C ALA A 252 -10.98 4.70 -14.58
N ILE A 253 -10.60 4.00 -15.65
CA ILE A 253 -9.83 4.59 -16.74
C ILE A 253 -10.74 5.35 -17.71
N GLU A 254 -11.81 4.72 -18.19
CA GLU A 254 -12.66 5.27 -19.26
C GLU A 254 -13.69 6.28 -18.76
N HIS A 255 -14.15 6.18 -17.51
CA HIS A 255 -15.20 7.05 -16.98
C HIS A 255 -14.67 8.06 -15.96
N ALA A 256 -13.78 7.66 -15.06
CA ALA A 256 -13.18 8.58 -14.07
C ALA A 256 -11.90 9.27 -14.59
N GLY A 257 -11.25 8.71 -15.62
CA GLY A 257 -10.10 9.31 -16.29
C GLY A 257 -8.73 8.94 -15.71
N PHE A 258 -8.63 7.94 -14.84
CA PHE A 258 -7.34 7.50 -14.29
C PHE A 258 -6.39 7.01 -15.38
N ASP A 259 -5.08 7.17 -15.17
CA ASP A 259 -4.05 6.69 -16.11
C ASP A 259 -3.95 5.16 -16.12
N GLY A 260 -4.22 4.54 -14.97
CA GLY A 260 -4.18 3.10 -14.78
C GLY A 260 -4.78 2.66 -13.45
N VAL A 261 -4.59 1.40 -13.12
CA VAL A 261 -5.10 0.79 -11.90
C VAL A 261 -4.05 -0.04 -11.18
N GLU A 262 -4.15 -0.12 -9.86
CA GLU A 262 -3.39 -1.04 -9.02
C GLU A 262 -4.34 -2.07 -8.41
N ILE A 263 -4.10 -3.36 -8.67
CA ILE A 263 -4.85 -4.44 -8.03
C ILE A 263 -4.37 -4.58 -6.58
N HIS A 264 -5.27 -4.43 -5.59
CA HIS A 264 -4.91 -4.61 -4.19
C HIS A 264 -4.92 -6.10 -3.78
N GLY A 265 -3.78 -6.77 -3.96
CA GLY A 265 -3.53 -8.17 -3.57
C GLY A 265 -2.79 -8.34 -2.24
N ALA A 266 -3.04 -7.46 -1.26
CA ALA A 266 -2.21 -7.32 -0.07
C ALA A 266 -3.05 -7.06 1.19
N ASN A 267 -2.37 -7.02 2.35
CA ASN A 267 -2.87 -6.58 3.64
C ASN A 267 -4.12 -7.32 4.12
N GLY A 268 -4.20 -8.62 3.89
CA GLY A 268 -5.27 -9.46 4.41
C GLY A 268 -6.65 -9.21 3.81
N TYR A 269 -6.75 -8.51 2.69
CA TYR A 269 -7.99 -8.32 1.93
C TYR A 269 -8.28 -9.48 0.98
N LEU A 270 -9.40 -9.44 0.23
CA LEU A 270 -9.96 -10.63 -0.42
C LEU A 270 -8.92 -11.44 -1.23
N ILE A 271 -8.16 -10.79 -2.10
CA ILE A 271 -7.13 -11.47 -2.90
C ILE A 271 -6.06 -12.12 -2.01
N ASP A 272 -5.57 -11.41 -0.99
CA ASP A 272 -4.57 -11.92 -0.03
C ASP A 272 -5.14 -13.08 0.82
N GLN A 273 -6.45 -13.04 1.13
CA GLN A 273 -7.18 -14.13 1.81
C GLN A 273 -7.21 -15.42 0.98
N PHE A 274 -7.15 -15.35 -0.35
CA PHE A 274 -6.98 -16.53 -1.20
C PHE A 274 -5.52 -16.99 -1.28
N ILE A 275 -4.55 -16.07 -1.31
CA ILE A 275 -3.13 -16.41 -1.40
C ILE A 275 -2.63 -17.15 -0.14
N LYS A 276 -3.10 -16.72 1.03
CA LYS A 276 -2.55 -17.10 2.34
C LYS A 276 -3.26 -18.29 2.98
N ASP A 277 -2.47 -19.30 3.36
CA ASP A 277 -2.97 -20.59 3.87
C ASP A 277 -3.55 -20.53 5.29
N SER A 278 -3.26 -19.49 6.09
CA SER A 278 -3.92 -19.31 7.39
C SER A 278 -5.41 -19.00 7.26
N VAL A 279 -5.83 -18.46 6.10
CA VAL A 279 -7.21 -18.11 5.77
C VAL A 279 -7.80 -19.11 4.79
N ASN A 280 -7.10 -19.41 3.70
CA ASN A 280 -7.59 -20.27 2.64
C ASN A 280 -7.41 -21.76 2.98
N ASP A 281 -8.46 -22.36 3.54
CA ASP A 281 -8.55 -23.80 3.80
C ASP A 281 -9.42 -24.55 2.78
N ARG A 282 -9.61 -23.98 1.58
CA ARG A 282 -10.39 -24.61 0.52
C ARG A 282 -9.72 -25.89 0.03
N THR A 283 -10.56 -26.83 -0.40
CA THR A 283 -10.15 -28.13 -0.97
C THR A 283 -10.43 -28.25 -2.47
N ASP A 284 -10.91 -27.17 -3.10
CA ASP A 284 -11.11 -27.09 -4.54
C ASP A 284 -9.89 -26.47 -5.26
N GLU A 285 -10.01 -26.15 -6.55
CA GLU A 285 -8.89 -25.60 -7.34
C GLU A 285 -8.44 -24.19 -6.93
N TYR A 286 -9.09 -23.59 -5.92
CA TYR A 286 -8.68 -22.31 -5.35
C TYR A 286 -7.99 -22.45 -3.99
N GLY A 287 -7.75 -23.66 -3.49
CA GLY A 287 -7.02 -23.89 -2.24
C GLY A 287 -6.14 -25.14 -2.21
N GLY A 288 -5.53 -25.38 -1.05
CA GLY A 288 -4.52 -26.41 -0.86
C GLY A 288 -3.15 -25.97 -1.39
N SER A 289 -2.83 -26.34 -2.63
CA SER A 289 -1.51 -26.09 -3.22
C SER A 289 -1.25 -24.60 -3.48
N ILE A 290 0.03 -24.19 -3.57
CA ILE A 290 0.42 -22.80 -3.88
C ILE A 290 -0.22 -22.36 -5.22
N GLU A 291 -0.19 -23.23 -6.23
CA GLU A 291 -0.77 -22.97 -7.55
C GLU A 291 -2.26 -22.64 -7.47
N ASN A 292 -3.01 -23.42 -6.66
CA ASN A 292 -4.43 -23.22 -6.47
C ASN A 292 -4.73 -21.95 -5.66
N ARG A 293 -4.00 -21.69 -4.57
CA ARG A 293 -4.15 -20.45 -3.78
C ARG A 293 -3.86 -19.20 -4.60
N CYS A 294 -2.90 -19.27 -5.52
CA CYS A 294 -2.56 -18.18 -6.43
C CYS A 294 -3.51 -18.08 -7.64
N ARG A 295 -4.42 -19.02 -7.86
CA ARG A 295 -5.31 -19.02 -9.05
C ARG A 295 -6.18 -17.77 -9.11
N PHE A 296 -6.84 -17.42 -8.00
CA PHE A 296 -7.77 -16.28 -7.97
C PHE A 296 -7.07 -14.95 -8.32
N VAL A 297 -5.88 -14.69 -7.75
CA VAL A 297 -5.12 -13.46 -8.05
C VAL A 297 -4.69 -13.41 -9.51
N LEU A 298 -4.32 -14.55 -10.10
CA LEU A 298 -3.94 -14.65 -11.50
C LEU A 298 -5.13 -14.41 -12.43
N GLU A 299 -6.30 -14.99 -12.14
CA GLU A 299 -7.53 -14.75 -12.90
C GLU A 299 -7.98 -13.28 -12.84
N VAL A 300 -7.88 -12.64 -11.67
CA VAL A 300 -8.13 -11.19 -11.53
C VAL A 300 -7.15 -10.38 -12.38
N ALA A 301 -5.85 -10.67 -12.28
CA ALA A 301 -4.83 -9.95 -13.05
C ALA A 301 -5.02 -10.14 -14.56
N GLU A 302 -5.28 -11.36 -15.02
CA GLU A 302 -5.57 -11.68 -16.41
C GLU A 302 -6.81 -10.92 -16.92
N ALA A 303 -7.90 -10.92 -16.17
CA ALA A 303 -9.14 -10.24 -16.57
C ALA A 303 -8.96 -8.71 -16.65
N VAL A 304 -8.27 -8.11 -15.67
CA VAL A 304 -7.98 -6.67 -15.66
C VAL A 304 -7.04 -6.30 -16.81
N VAL A 305 -5.98 -7.08 -17.04
CA VAL A 305 -5.06 -6.87 -18.18
C VAL A 305 -5.79 -7.00 -19.52
N ALA A 306 -6.67 -7.99 -19.67
CA ALA A 306 -7.46 -8.15 -20.87
C ALA A 306 -8.39 -6.95 -21.13
N ALA A 307 -8.94 -6.37 -20.06
CA ALA A 307 -9.86 -5.23 -20.15
C ALA A 307 -9.15 -3.92 -20.50
N VAL A 308 -8.01 -3.60 -19.87
CA VAL A 308 -7.42 -2.25 -19.97
C VAL A 308 -5.98 -2.19 -20.49
N GLY A 309 -5.34 -3.33 -20.71
CA GLY A 309 -3.94 -3.44 -21.17
C GLY A 309 -2.92 -3.47 -20.03
N ALA A 310 -1.90 -4.31 -20.17
CA ALA A 310 -0.94 -4.61 -19.09
C ALA A 310 -0.13 -3.40 -18.61
N ASP A 311 0.16 -2.47 -19.51
CA ASP A 311 0.88 -1.22 -19.26
C ASP A 311 0.14 -0.22 -18.37
N ARG A 312 -1.15 -0.44 -18.12
CA ARG A 312 -1.98 0.34 -17.20
C ARG A 312 -2.32 -0.39 -15.92
N VAL A 313 -1.72 -1.56 -15.67
CA VAL A 313 -2.05 -2.42 -14.54
C VAL A 313 -0.81 -2.65 -13.68
N GLY A 314 -0.89 -2.25 -12.43
CA GLY A 314 0.01 -2.68 -11.37
C GLY A 314 -0.68 -3.66 -10.42
N ILE A 315 0.11 -4.35 -9.59
CA ILE A 315 -0.41 -5.17 -8.50
C ILE A 315 0.41 -4.95 -7.23
N ARG A 316 -0.29 -4.83 -6.09
CA ARG A 316 0.33 -4.69 -4.78
C ARG A 316 0.21 -5.97 -3.96
N LEU A 317 1.33 -6.46 -3.42
CA LEU A 317 1.42 -7.68 -2.61
C LEU A 317 2.12 -7.40 -1.26
N SER A 318 1.83 -8.22 -0.24
CA SER A 318 2.43 -8.11 1.10
C SER A 318 2.82 -9.48 1.65
N PRO A 319 3.96 -10.04 1.21
CA PRO A 319 4.31 -11.44 1.44
C PRO A 319 4.39 -11.85 2.91
N PHE A 320 4.83 -10.92 3.78
CA PHE A 320 5.23 -11.24 5.15
C PHE A 320 4.35 -10.61 6.24
N THR A 321 3.32 -9.85 5.87
CA THR A 321 2.41 -9.28 6.87
C THR A 321 1.43 -10.35 7.34
N ASN A 322 1.09 -10.34 8.63
CA ASN A 322 0.00 -11.11 9.23
C ASN A 322 -1.23 -10.24 9.52
N PHE A 323 -1.25 -9.00 9.05
CA PHE A 323 -2.34 -8.04 9.26
C PHE A 323 -3.71 -8.66 8.91
N LEU A 324 -4.71 -8.43 9.77
CA LEU A 324 -6.07 -9.00 9.67
C LEU A 324 -6.09 -10.54 9.66
N ASP A 325 -5.24 -11.15 10.50
CA ASP A 325 -5.10 -12.60 10.71
C ASP A 325 -4.81 -13.39 9.43
N ALA A 326 -4.12 -12.77 8.48
CA ALA A 326 -3.80 -13.35 7.18
C ALA A 326 -2.28 -13.56 7.09
N ALA A 327 -1.82 -14.76 7.41
CA ALA A 327 -0.43 -15.19 7.36
C ALA A 327 -0.24 -16.34 6.35
N ASP A 328 0.97 -16.44 5.79
CA ASP A 328 1.37 -17.54 4.91
C ASP A 328 2.42 -18.37 5.63
N GLY A 329 2.24 -19.69 5.71
CA GLY A 329 3.25 -20.61 6.21
C GLY A 329 4.49 -20.72 5.30
N THR A 330 4.37 -20.29 4.05
CA THR A 330 5.40 -20.45 3.01
C THR A 330 5.65 -19.18 2.17
N PRO A 331 5.85 -18.00 2.80
CA PRO A 331 5.78 -16.70 2.12
C PRO A 331 6.73 -16.58 0.93
N TYR A 332 7.95 -17.12 1.05
CA TYR A 332 8.91 -17.14 -0.06
C TYR A 332 8.44 -18.02 -1.22
N ALA A 333 8.04 -19.26 -0.97
CA ALA A 333 7.65 -20.19 -2.02
C ALA A 333 6.39 -19.69 -2.76
N THR A 334 5.38 -19.25 -2.00
CA THR A 334 4.13 -18.71 -2.55
C THR A 334 4.39 -17.50 -3.44
N HIS A 335 5.15 -16.52 -2.94
CA HIS A 335 5.31 -15.24 -3.65
C HIS A 335 6.38 -15.30 -4.74
N VAL A 336 7.36 -16.22 -4.67
CA VAL A 336 8.23 -16.52 -5.82
C VAL A 336 7.38 -17.11 -6.95
N PHE A 337 6.59 -18.15 -6.67
CA PHE A 337 5.70 -18.75 -7.68
C PHE A 337 4.76 -17.70 -8.30
N LEU A 338 4.09 -16.91 -7.46
CA LEU A 338 3.17 -15.87 -7.92
C LEU A 338 3.89 -14.83 -8.79
N THR A 339 5.09 -14.39 -8.40
CA THR A 339 5.89 -13.43 -9.17
C THR A 339 6.30 -14.01 -10.53
N GLU A 340 6.67 -15.29 -10.60
CA GLU A 340 6.96 -15.99 -11.86
C GLU A 340 5.75 -16.02 -12.79
N GLN A 341 4.56 -16.30 -12.26
CA GLN A 341 3.33 -16.32 -13.07
C GLN A 341 2.94 -14.93 -13.55
N LEU A 342 3.01 -13.91 -12.67
CA LEU A 342 2.69 -12.52 -13.02
C LEU A 342 3.60 -11.95 -14.11
N ASN A 343 4.86 -12.40 -14.22
CA ASN A 343 5.77 -11.97 -15.29
C ASN A 343 5.18 -12.23 -16.69
N ARG A 344 4.33 -13.24 -16.85
CA ARG A 344 3.70 -13.61 -18.13
C ARG A 344 2.68 -12.57 -18.61
N LEU A 345 2.15 -11.77 -17.69
CA LEU A 345 1.14 -10.75 -17.95
C LEU A 345 1.76 -9.39 -18.31
N GLY A 346 3.07 -9.20 -18.09
CA GLY A 346 3.77 -7.98 -18.46
C GLY A 346 3.22 -6.73 -17.78
N LEU A 347 2.84 -6.81 -16.50
CA LEU A 347 2.26 -5.68 -15.76
C LEU A 347 3.18 -4.45 -15.75
N ALA A 348 2.59 -3.26 -15.63
CA ALA A 348 3.29 -1.99 -15.52
C ALA A 348 4.29 -1.97 -14.35
N TYR A 349 3.90 -2.57 -13.23
CA TYR A 349 4.75 -2.76 -12.07
C TYR A 349 4.24 -3.84 -11.11
N LEU A 350 5.15 -4.33 -10.28
CA LEU A 350 4.88 -5.08 -9.06
C LEU A 350 5.24 -4.19 -7.86
N HIS A 351 4.28 -3.97 -6.96
CA HIS A 351 4.45 -3.19 -5.75
C HIS A 351 4.44 -4.11 -4.54
N MET A 352 5.54 -4.17 -3.79
CA MET A 352 5.64 -5.02 -2.60
C MET A 352 5.87 -4.21 -1.32
N VAL A 353 5.17 -4.64 -0.27
CA VAL A 353 5.33 -4.14 1.08
C VAL A 353 6.51 -4.83 1.75
N GLU A 354 7.46 -4.05 2.25
CA GLU A 354 8.62 -4.51 3.00
C GLU A 354 8.19 -5.30 4.25
N PRO A 355 8.89 -6.40 4.60
CA PRO A 355 8.55 -7.24 5.76
C PRO A 355 8.58 -6.49 7.09
N ARG A 356 9.29 -5.36 7.14
CA ARG A 356 9.29 -4.48 8.31
C ARG A 356 7.93 -3.82 8.56
N MET A 357 6.95 -3.98 7.68
CA MET A 357 5.61 -3.41 7.83
C MET A 357 4.56 -4.50 8.07
N ALA A 358 3.69 -4.27 9.04
CA ALA A 358 2.46 -5.04 9.26
C ALA A 358 1.26 -4.08 9.19
N GLY A 359 0.53 -4.07 8.07
CA GLY A 359 -0.54 -3.11 7.83
C GLY A 359 -0.02 -1.66 7.82
N ASN A 360 -0.20 -0.93 8.92
CA ASN A 360 0.23 0.45 9.14
C ASN A 360 1.35 0.62 10.21
N GLU A 361 1.87 -0.48 10.77
CA GLU A 361 2.87 -0.52 11.84
C GLU A 361 4.24 -1.07 11.37
N GLU A 362 5.32 -0.79 12.13
CA GLU A 362 6.69 -1.25 11.84
C GLU A 362 7.14 -2.38 12.78
N ARG A 363 7.93 -3.35 12.28
CA ARG A 363 8.52 -4.47 13.02
C ARG A 363 9.95 -4.79 12.59
N ALA A 364 10.76 -5.38 13.48
CA ALA A 364 12.08 -5.92 13.15
C ALA A 364 11.97 -7.28 12.44
N THR A 365 12.85 -7.56 11.46
CA THR A 365 12.84 -8.80 10.69
C THR A 365 14.16 -9.02 9.93
N ALA A 366 14.48 -10.28 9.62
CA ALA A 366 15.56 -10.69 8.70
C ALA A 366 15.04 -11.03 7.29
N GLU A 367 13.71 -10.98 7.09
CA GLU A 367 13.09 -11.25 5.79
C GLU A 367 13.43 -10.15 4.79
N SER A 368 13.37 -10.48 3.49
CA SER A 368 13.74 -9.54 2.42
C SER A 368 12.90 -9.73 1.17
N LEU A 369 12.68 -8.63 0.45
CA LEU A 369 12.04 -8.65 -0.88
C LEU A 369 12.99 -9.08 -2.01
N LEU A 370 14.31 -9.22 -1.74
CA LEU A 370 15.31 -9.53 -2.76
C LEU A 370 15.01 -10.79 -3.60
N PRO A 371 14.52 -11.91 -3.03
CA PRO A 371 14.15 -13.08 -3.83
C PRO A 371 13.06 -12.77 -4.86
N PHE A 372 12.09 -11.92 -4.54
CA PHE A 372 11.02 -11.53 -5.46
C PHE A 372 11.53 -10.54 -6.51
N ARG A 373 12.37 -9.58 -6.09
CA ARG A 373 13.05 -8.65 -7.02
C ARG A 373 13.88 -9.40 -8.06
N ALA A 374 14.61 -10.43 -7.65
CA ALA A 374 15.47 -11.23 -8.53
C ALA A 374 14.69 -11.97 -9.63
N VAL A 375 13.42 -12.31 -9.39
CA VAL A 375 12.57 -13.06 -10.31
C VAL A 375 11.70 -12.13 -11.17
N TRP A 376 11.32 -10.96 -10.65
CA TRP A 376 10.50 -9.98 -11.38
C TRP A 376 11.27 -9.27 -12.48
N LYS A 377 10.72 -9.24 -13.70
CA LYS A 377 11.36 -8.66 -14.89
C LYS A 377 10.93 -7.23 -15.20
N GLY A 378 9.86 -6.75 -14.58
CA GLY A 378 9.33 -5.40 -14.79
C GLY A 378 9.81 -4.39 -13.76
N THR A 379 9.10 -3.25 -13.70
CA THR A 379 9.29 -2.22 -12.68
C THR A 379 8.91 -2.76 -11.30
N PHE A 380 9.80 -2.65 -10.32
CA PHE A 380 9.57 -3.09 -8.94
C PHE A 380 9.43 -1.88 -7.99
N ILE A 381 8.31 -1.76 -7.30
CA ILE A 381 8.06 -0.71 -6.29
C ILE A 381 8.21 -1.33 -4.90
N ALA A 382 9.06 -0.75 -4.06
CA ALA A 382 9.15 -1.12 -2.64
C ALA A 382 8.48 -0.06 -1.75
N ALA A 383 7.72 -0.51 -0.75
CA ALA A 383 7.06 0.36 0.22
C ALA A 383 7.25 -0.14 1.64
N GLY A 384 7.58 0.76 2.57
CA GLY A 384 7.59 0.46 4.00
C GLY A 384 8.81 0.98 4.75
N GLY A 385 8.59 1.89 5.70
CA GLY A 385 9.63 2.42 6.59
C GLY A 385 10.75 3.25 5.92
N PHE A 386 10.66 3.52 4.62
CA PHE A 386 11.67 4.32 3.92
C PHE A 386 11.68 5.79 4.36
N ARG A 387 12.89 6.30 4.53
CA ARG A 387 13.28 7.71 4.52
C ARG A 387 13.88 8.09 3.15
N PRO A 388 14.07 9.39 2.85
CA PRO A 388 14.71 9.81 1.60
C PRO A 388 16.06 9.12 1.36
N GLY A 389 16.99 9.19 2.33
CA GLY A 389 18.30 8.54 2.19
C GLY A 389 18.23 7.03 1.97
N SER A 390 17.45 6.30 2.78
CA SER A 390 17.30 4.84 2.61
C SER A 390 16.60 4.46 1.30
N GLY A 391 15.68 5.30 0.81
CA GLY A 391 15.02 5.07 -0.48
C GLY A 391 15.95 5.32 -1.65
N ALA A 392 16.77 6.37 -1.59
CA ALA A 392 17.82 6.64 -2.57
C ALA A 392 18.83 5.48 -2.63
N GLN A 393 19.22 4.93 -1.47
CA GLN A 393 20.07 3.75 -1.39
C GLN A 393 19.40 2.51 -2.01
N ALA A 394 18.11 2.29 -1.78
CA ALA A 394 17.37 1.17 -2.34
C ALA A 394 17.27 1.23 -3.87
N VAL A 395 17.09 2.43 -4.44
CA VAL A 395 17.14 2.64 -5.89
C VAL A 395 18.56 2.42 -6.42
N ALA A 396 19.57 3.00 -5.76
CA ALA A 396 20.97 2.91 -6.19
C ALA A 396 21.51 1.46 -6.18
N SER A 397 21.07 0.64 -5.22
CA SER A 397 21.49 -0.76 -5.09
C SER A 397 20.74 -1.72 -6.02
N GLY A 398 19.69 -1.25 -6.71
CA GLY A 398 18.82 -2.10 -7.52
C GLY A 398 17.81 -2.94 -6.73
N HIS A 399 17.66 -2.68 -5.42
CA HIS A 399 16.64 -3.31 -4.56
C HIS A 399 15.22 -3.04 -5.08
N CYS A 400 14.98 -1.85 -5.60
CA CYS A 400 13.74 -1.48 -6.26
C CYS A 400 13.98 -0.43 -7.36
N ASP A 401 13.05 -0.31 -8.29
CA ASP A 401 13.08 0.73 -9.32
C ASP A 401 12.41 2.02 -8.85
N LEU A 402 11.39 1.91 -8.00
CA LEU A 402 10.60 3.00 -7.41
C LEU A 402 10.41 2.78 -5.90
N VAL A 403 10.29 3.87 -5.14
CA VAL A 403 10.03 3.83 -3.68
C VAL A 403 8.72 4.52 -3.36
N ALA A 404 7.80 3.79 -2.75
CA ALA A 404 6.51 4.31 -2.31
C ALA A 404 6.56 4.78 -0.85
N TYR A 405 6.16 6.04 -0.65
CA TYR A 405 6.13 6.69 0.66
C TYR A 405 4.70 6.93 1.11
N GLY A 406 4.37 6.40 2.29
CA GLY A 406 3.06 6.57 2.93
C GLY A 406 3.03 7.74 3.90
N ARG A 407 3.16 7.45 5.19
CA ARG A 407 3.03 8.40 6.33
C ARG A 407 3.81 9.70 6.16
N TRP A 408 5.07 9.61 5.70
CA TRP A 408 5.92 10.80 5.51
C TRP A 408 5.41 11.70 4.40
N TYR A 409 5.00 11.13 3.27
CA TYR A 409 4.48 11.90 2.16
C TYR A 409 3.06 12.41 2.46
N LEU A 410 2.26 11.66 3.23
CA LEU A 410 0.96 12.12 3.73
C LEU A 410 1.09 13.42 4.53
N ALA A 411 2.03 13.52 5.47
CA ALA A 411 2.18 14.71 6.29
C ALA A 411 2.96 15.87 5.62
N ASN A 412 3.53 15.63 4.44
CA ASN A 412 4.41 16.57 3.76
C ASN A 412 3.91 16.76 2.32
N PRO A 413 2.95 17.67 2.07
CA PRO A 413 2.43 17.87 0.71
C PRO A 413 3.53 18.24 -0.29
N ASP A 414 4.52 19.01 0.16
CA ASP A 414 5.72 19.42 -0.59
C ASP A 414 6.92 18.48 -0.38
N PHE A 415 6.68 17.18 -0.18
CA PHE A 415 7.70 16.17 0.13
C PHE A 415 8.94 16.26 -0.77
N HIS A 416 8.75 16.35 -2.10
CA HIS A 416 9.85 16.48 -3.06
C HIS A 416 10.76 17.67 -2.78
N LYS A 417 10.18 18.85 -2.50
CA LYS A 417 10.91 20.07 -2.19
C LYS A 417 11.72 19.90 -0.90
N ARG A 418 11.13 19.27 0.12
CA ARG A 418 11.83 18.98 1.39
C ARG A 418 12.99 18.01 1.20
N VAL A 419 12.83 16.99 0.36
CA VAL A 419 13.91 16.06 0.01
C VAL A 419 15.05 16.78 -0.69
N LEU A 420 14.76 17.59 -1.72
CA LEU A 420 15.79 18.33 -2.48
C LEU A 420 16.54 19.35 -1.62
N LEU A 421 15.86 19.99 -0.67
CA LEU A 421 16.45 21.00 0.20
C LEU A 421 17.02 20.44 1.51
N CYS A 422 16.97 19.11 1.71
CA CYS A 422 17.29 18.47 2.98
C CYS A 422 16.57 19.14 4.18
N ALA A 423 15.33 19.58 3.96
CA ALA A 423 14.54 20.28 4.97
C ALA A 423 13.88 19.29 5.94
N PRO A 424 13.60 19.70 7.19
CA PRO A 424 12.85 18.87 8.13
C PRO A 424 11.50 18.44 7.56
N LEU A 425 11.11 17.19 7.83
CA LEU A 425 9.77 16.70 7.50
C LEU A 425 8.80 17.06 8.63
N ASN A 426 7.59 17.48 8.28
CA ASN A 426 6.49 17.57 9.22
C ASN A 426 6.29 16.22 9.91
N PRO A 427 6.05 16.20 11.24
CA PRO A 427 5.57 15.01 11.91
C PRO A 427 4.19 14.62 11.38
N TYR A 428 3.92 13.32 11.30
CA TYR A 428 2.57 12.83 11.04
C TYR A 428 1.81 12.62 12.34
N HIS A 429 0.49 12.82 12.30
CA HIS A 429 -0.41 12.59 13.43
C HIS A 429 -1.32 11.40 13.12
N ARG A 430 -1.13 10.27 13.82
CA ARG A 430 -1.86 9.03 13.52
C ARG A 430 -3.36 9.15 13.80
N ASP A 431 -3.72 9.90 14.83
CA ASP A 431 -5.12 10.07 15.27
C ASP A 431 -6.00 10.71 14.19
N THR A 432 -5.39 11.42 13.23
CA THR A 432 -6.10 12.08 12.12
C THR A 432 -6.02 11.31 10.80
N PHE A 433 -5.42 10.11 10.77
CA PHE A 433 -5.32 9.32 9.54
C PHE A 433 -6.71 8.93 9.02
N TYR A 434 -7.58 8.47 9.91
CA TYR A 434 -8.91 7.94 9.59
C TYR A 434 -10.05 8.78 10.17
N SER A 435 -9.76 10.00 10.63
CA SER A 435 -10.77 10.95 11.10
C SER A 435 -11.51 11.62 9.93
N GLY A 436 -12.70 12.15 10.20
CA GLY A 436 -13.39 13.04 9.28
C GLY A 436 -12.78 14.44 9.24
N GLY A 437 -13.26 15.28 8.31
CA GLY A 437 -12.88 16.69 8.22
C GLY A 437 -11.53 16.95 7.56
N MET A 438 -11.05 18.19 7.71
CA MET A 438 -9.86 18.70 7.02
C MET A 438 -8.55 18.52 7.80
N GLU A 439 -8.66 18.30 9.12
CA GLU A 439 -7.52 18.15 10.00
C GLU A 439 -6.70 16.90 9.68
N GLY A 440 -5.38 17.05 9.63
CA GLY A 440 -4.45 16.00 9.23
C GLY A 440 -4.68 15.49 7.81
N TYR A 441 -5.32 16.30 6.95
CA TYR A 441 -5.65 15.93 5.57
C TYR A 441 -5.04 16.92 4.58
N ILE A 442 -5.60 18.13 4.53
CA ILE A 442 -5.19 19.20 3.59
C ILE A 442 -4.49 20.37 4.28
N ASP A 443 -4.31 20.29 5.60
CA ASP A 443 -3.85 21.36 6.49
C ASP A 443 -2.39 21.19 6.96
N TYR A 444 -1.72 20.10 6.59
CA TYR A 444 -0.28 19.97 6.79
C TYR A 444 0.46 21.11 6.08
N PRO A 445 1.29 21.90 6.78
CA PRO A 445 1.89 23.10 6.20
C PRO A 445 3.01 22.76 5.20
N THR A 446 3.12 23.54 4.13
CA THR A 446 4.30 23.51 3.25
C THR A 446 5.49 24.23 3.92
N LEU A 447 6.70 24.00 3.40
CA LEU A 447 7.91 24.67 3.85
C LEU A 447 7.81 26.20 3.70
N ASP A 448 7.17 26.69 2.64
CA ASP A 448 7.00 28.12 2.41
C ASP A 448 6.02 28.74 3.41
N GLN A 449 4.91 28.06 3.72
CA GLN A 449 3.96 28.49 4.74
C GLN A 449 4.59 28.54 6.14
N LEU A 450 5.50 27.61 6.46
CA LEU A 450 6.24 27.66 7.72
C LEU A 450 7.16 28.88 7.79
N LYS A 451 7.91 29.17 6.73
CA LYS A 451 8.78 30.36 6.64
C LYS A 451 8.01 31.68 6.74
N GLU A 452 6.82 31.75 6.14
CA GLU A 452 5.95 32.94 6.23
C GLU A 452 5.47 33.18 7.67
N LYS A 453 5.09 32.11 8.39
CA LYS A 453 4.71 32.21 9.81
C LYS A 453 5.85 32.67 10.70
N GLU A 454 7.07 32.16 10.48
CA GLU A 454 8.27 32.57 11.22
C GLU A 454 8.56 34.07 11.03
N LYS A 455 8.56 34.54 9.78
CA LYS A 455 8.73 35.98 9.47
C LYS A 455 7.65 36.85 10.10
N GLY A 456 6.39 36.40 10.07
CA GLY A 456 5.27 37.09 10.72
C GLY A 456 5.45 37.21 12.23
N ALA A 457 5.94 36.15 12.88
CA ALA A 457 6.21 36.14 14.33
C ALA A 457 7.37 37.08 14.73
N GLU A 458 8.42 37.18 13.90
CA GLU A 458 9.55 38.09 14.12
C GLU A 458 9.16 39.57 13.97
N THR A 459 8.36 39.90 12.94
CA THR A 459 7.88 41.28 12.71
C THR A 459 6.87 41.76 13.76
N GLY A 460 6.09 40.86 14.37
CA GLY A 460 5.13 41.17 15.43
C GLY A 460 5.75 41.45 16.80
N HIS A 461 7.01 41.06 17.04
CA HIS A 461 7.74 41.34 18.29
C HIS A 461 8.49 42.68 18.28
N GLY A 462 8.53 43.40 17.15
CA GLY A 462 9.15 44.73 17.03
C GLY A 462 8.19 45.91 17.18
N ALA A 463 6.90 45.65 17.42
CA ALA A 463 5.85 46.67 17.58
C ALA A 463 5.15 46.52 18.94
N LYS A 464 5.89 46.75 20.03
CA LYS A 464 5.33 47.08 21.35
C LYS A 464 6.16 48.15 22.03
#